data_AF-A0A7X0E2Y1-F1
#
_entry.id   AF-A0A7X0E2Y1-F1
#
_cell.length_a   1.000
_cell.length_b   1.000
_cell.length_c   1.000
_cell.angle_alpha   90.00
_cell.angle_beta   90.00
_cell.angle_gamma   90.00
#
_symmetry.space_group_name_H-M   'P 1'
#
loop_
_entity.id
_entity.type
_entity.pdbx_description
1 polymer ?
#
loop_
_entity_poly.entity_id
_entity_poly.type
_entity_poly.pdbx_seq_one_letter_code
_entity_poly.pdbx_strand_id
1 'polypeptide(L)'
;MANFVSLVNAGRFNDLVMYCGVYAPWDHYPKFLRQSEVGDSMKVLTDFFDISDIERYLERLKRWQHHAANCAYSEDKDFMPCDLLFYYELNVRLLESLFILLLKDQNQAFVSDHISEEQLAEEKRNWNWYPDNLERDELLNPYLVIECAFKEINPAQFRDYLWKWLKAALSEDTINELVLPGGVIKVYDHLVKLYSAAWIIFQRANDKHL
;
A
#
# COMPACT_ATOMS: atom_id res chain seq x y z
N MET A 1 44.31 36.51 40.24
CA MET A 1 43.26 36.89 39.26
C MET A 1 43.28 35.84 38.16
N ALA A 2 42.24 35.01 38.12
CA ALA A 2 42.18 33.84 37.25
C ALA A 2 41.62 34.23 35.87
N ASN A 3 42.34 33.89 34.81
CA ASN A 3 41.87 33.94 33.43
C ASN A 3 40.96 32.73 33.17
N PHE A 4 39.66 32.97 32.98
CA PHE A 4 38.75 31.96 32.45
C PHE A 4 38.70 32.06 30.93
N VAL A 5 39.27 31.05 30.28
CA VAL A 5 39.08 30.75 28.86
C VAL A 5 37.65 30.25 28.68
N SER A 6 36.84 30.97 27.90
CA SER A 6 35.54 30.48 27.45
C SER A 6 35.77 29.58 26.23
N LEU A 7 35.59 28.28 26.44
CA LEU A 7 35.39 27.31 25.35
C LEU A 7 33.94 27.48 24.86
N VAL A 8 33.80 28.05 23.66
CA VAL A 8 32.55 28.02 22.89
C VAL A 8 32.29 26.57 22.50
N ASN A 9 31.52 25.88 23.32
CA ASN A 9 30.90 24.61 22.94
C ASN A 9 29.80 24.96 21.93
N ALA A 10 30.10 24.78 20.64
CA ALA A 10 29.12 24.84 19.55
C ALA A 10 28.15 23.65 19.70
N GLY A 11 27.19 23.84 20.59
CA GLY A 11 26.07 22.95 20.83
C GLY A 11 25.21 22.85 19.58
N ARG A 12 25.36 21.70 18.94
CA ARG A 12 24.55 21.09 17.89
C ARG A 12 23.09 20.97 18.34
N PHE A 13 22.33 22.06 18.31
CA PHE A 13 20.89 22.09 18.52
C PHE A 13 20.30 23.25 17.72
N ASN A 14 20.16 23.09 16.40
CA ASN A 14 19.40 24.06 15.61
C ASN A 14 18.86 23.51 14.28
N ASP A 15 18.43 22.24 14.25
CA ASP A 15 17.61 21.69 13.15
C ASP A 15 16.29 21.11 13.69
N LEU A 16 15.65 21.81 14.64
CA LEU A 16 14.20 21.68 14.81
C LEU A 16 13.55 22.54 13.73
N VAL A 17 13.60 22.03 12.50
CA VAL A 17 12.87 22.61 11.37
C VAL A 17 11.38 22.48 11.68
N MET A 18 10.78 23.63 11.91
CA MET A 18 9.35 23.87 12.04
C MET A 18 8.65 23.37 10.77
N TYR A 19 7.88 22.29 10.90
CA TYR A 19 7.14 21.63 9.83
C TYR A 19 6.09 22.57 9.21
N CYS A 20 6.21 22.83 7.91
CA CYS A 20 5.15 23.42 7.07
C CYS A 20 5.06 22.66 5.73
N GLY A 21 4.84 21.34 5.81
CA GLY A 21 4.37 20.55 4.67
C GLY A 21 2.84 20.43 4.70
N VAL A 22 2.22 20.06 3.57
CA VAL A 22 0.77 19.77 3.46
C VAL A 22 0.31 18.65 4.41
N TYR A 23 1.24 17.86 4.95
CA TYR A 23 0.99 16.74 5.83
C TYR A 23 1.75 16.88 7.16
N ALA A 24 1.07 16.48 8.24
CA ALA A 24 1.68 16.36 9.55
C ALA A 24 2.45 15.03 9.68
N PRO A 25 3.44 14.92 10.59
CA PRO A 25 4.19 13.68 10.81
C PRO A 25 3.30 12.45 11.07
N TRP A 26 2.14 12.65 11.71
CA TRP A 26 1.16 11.60 11.98
C TRP A 26 0.28 11.22 10.79
N ASP A 27 0.34 11.94 9.67
CA ASP A 27 -0.46 11.58 8.49
C ASP A 27 0.06 10.33 7.80
N HIS A 28 1.31 9.93 8.01
CA HIS A 28 1.83 8.66 7.51
C HIS A 28 1.59 7.49 8.46
N TYR A 29 1.04 7.73 9.65
CA TYR A 29 0.72 6.65 10.58
C TYR A 29 -0.46 5.82 10.05
N PRO A 30 -0.46 4.50 10.33
CA PRO A 30 -1.64 3.67 10.13
C PRO A 30 -2.83 4.23 10.91
N LYS A 31 -3.96 4.43 10.22
CA LYS A 31 -5.23 4.92 10.79
C LYS A 31 -6.27 3.81 10.88
N PHE A 32 -6.15 2.76 10.07
CA PHE A 32 -7.14 1.68 9.96
C PHE A 32 -6.64 0.36 10.57
N LEU A 33 -5.34 0.24 10.84
CA LEU A 33 -4.79 -0.92 11.54
C LEU A 33 -5.06 -0.89 13.03
N ARG A 34 -5.44 -2.05 13.57
CA ARG A 34 -5.46 -2.28 15.03
C ARG A 34 -4.02 -2.39 15.55
N GLN A 35 -3.83 -2.14 16.84
CA GLN A 35 -2.49 -2.25 17.45
C GLN A 35 -1.86 -3.64 17.24
N SER A 36 -2.66 -4.71 17.28
CA SER A 36 -2.19 -6.07 17.00
C SER A 36 -1.71 -6.24 15.56
N GLU A 37 -2.32 -5.55 14.60
CA GLU A 37 -1.99 -5.60 13.16
C GLU A 37 -0.77 -4.74 12.83
N VAL A 38 -0.54 -3.68 13.61
CA VAL A 38 0.74 -2.94 13.55
C VAL A 38 1.88 -3.83 14.06
N GLY A 39 1.65 -4.58 15.15
CA GLY A 39 2.60 -5.57 15.66
C GLY A 39 2.89 -6.67 14.64
N ASP A 40 1.83 -7.25 14.07
CA ASP A 40 1.89 -8.33 13.09
C ASP A 40 1.09 -7.98 11.82
N SER A 41 1.77 -7.35 10.88
CA SER A 41 1.17 -6.86 9.64
C SER A 41 0.98 -7.96 8.60
N MET A 42 1.66 -9.09 8.75
CA MET A 42 1.44 -10.27 7.89
C MET A 42 0.04 -10.84 8.10
N LYS A 43 -0.49 -10.77 9.33
CA LYS A 43 -1.87 -11.18 9.61
C LYS A 43 -2.89 -10.44 8.74
N VAL A 44 -2.66 -9.17 8.41
CA VAL A 44 -3.58 -8.41 7.55
C VAL A 44 -3.54 -8.93 6.12
N LEU A 45 -2.37 -9.32 5.61
CA LEU A 45 -2.25 -9.96 4.29
C LEU A 45 -2.97 -11.31 4.30
N THR A 46 -2.82 -12.10 5.36
CA THR A 46 -3.55 -13.37 5.53
C THR A 46 -5.05 -13.16 5.52
N ASP A 47 -5.57 -12.28 6.39
CA ASP A 47 -6.99 -11.98 6.46
C ASP A 47 -7.51 -11.45 5.10
N PHE A 48 -6.70 -10.67 4.37
CA PHE A 48 -7.05 -10.16 3.04
C PHE A 48 -7.20 -11.30 2.02
N PHE A 49 -6.22 -12.19 1.89
CA PHE A 49 -6.27 -13.27 0.90
C PHE A 49 -7.15 -14.47 1.31
N ASP A 50 -7.54 -14.57 2.57
CA ASP A 50 -8.54 -15.55 3.04
C ASP A 50 -9.98 -15.18 2.63
N ILE A 51 -10.26 -13.88 2.43
CA ILE A 51 -11.60 -13.40 2.06
C ILE A 51 -11.94 -13.72 0.60
N SER A 52 -10.95 -13.66 -0.30
CA SER A 52 -11.13 -13.84 -1.74
C SER A 52 -9.81 -14.10 -2.45
N ASP A 53 -9.87 -14.73 -3.62
CA ASP A 53 -8.71 -14.83 -4.51
C ASP A 53 -8.31 -13.48 -5.13
N ILE A 54 -7.06 -13.40 -5.58
CA ILE A 54 -6.47 -12.20 -6.18
C ILE A 54 -7.12 -11.79 -7.49
N GLU A 55 -7.60 -12.73 -8.30
CA GLU A 55 -8.27 -12.42 -9.57
C GLU A 55 -9.54 -11.61 -9.34
N ARG A 56 -10.35 -12.03 -8.35
CA ARG A 56 -11.56 -11.33 -7.93
C ARG A 56 -11.25 -9.97 -7.31
N TYR A 57 -10.13 -9.82 -6.60
CA TYR A 57 -9.68 -8.52 -6.11
C TYR A 57 -9.31 -7.56 -7.26
N LEU A 58 -8.58 -8.05 -8.26
CA LEU A 58 -8.21 -7.26 -9.44
C LEU A 58 -9.44 -6.87 -10.26
N GLU A 59 -10.39 -7.78 -10.47
CA GLU A 59 -11.64 -7.48 -11.17
C GLU A 59 -12.46 -6.42 -10.43
N ARG A 60 -12.63 -6.56 -9.12
CA ARG A 60 -13.34 -5.57 -8.29
C ARG A 60 -12.65 -4.22 -8.31
N LEU A 61 -11.32 -4.19 -8.21
CA LEU A 61 -10.56 -2.93 -8.28
C LEU A 61 -10.76 -2.22 -9.62
N LYS A 62 -10.75 -2.96 -10.74
CA LYS A 62 -11.00 -2.42 -12.08
C LYS A 62 -12.42 -1.86 -12.21
N ARG A 63 -13.43 -2.56 -11.69
CA ARG A 63 -14.81 -2.07 -11.67
C ARG A 63 -14.93 -0.81 -10.81
N TRP A 64 -14.34 -0.79 -9.62
CA TRP A 64 -14.36 0.39 -8.74
C TRP A 64 -13.68 1.60 -9.40
N GLN A 65 -12.52 1.41 -10.03
CA GLN A 65 -11.86 2.45 -10.83
C GLN A 65 -12.79 3.00 -11.92
N HIS A 66 -13.48 2.13 -12.66
CA HIS A 66 -14.41 2.53 -13.71
C HIS A 66 -15.56 3.39 -13.16
N HIS A 67 -16.15 3.00 -12.02
CA HIS A 67 -17.19 3.80 -11.36
C HIS A 67 -16.66 5.16 -10.90
N ALA A 68 -15.48 5.18 -10.28
CA ALA A 68 -14.84 6.39 -9.81
C ALA A 68 -14.50 7.37 -10.96
N ALA A 69 -14.08 6.85 -12.12
CA ALA A 69 -13.77 7.67 -13.29
C ALA A 69 -15.01 8.26 -13.96
N ASN A 70 -16.12 7.52 -13.98
CA ASN A 70 -17.34 7.93 -14.69
C ASN A 70 -18.34 8.69 -13.80
N CYS A 71 -18.05 8.85 -12.50
CA CYS A 71 -18.95 9.49 -11.52
C CYS A 71 -20.40 8.98 -11.62
N ALA A 72 -20.55 7.68 -11.89
CA ALA A 72 -21.84 7.06 -12.09
C ALA A 72 -22.21 6.29 -10.82
N TYR A 73 -23.34 6.66 -10.21
CA TYR A 73 -23.96 5.83 -9.18
C TYR A 73 -24.14 4.42 -9.74
N SER A 74 -23.63 3.44 -9.00
CA SER A 74 -23.67 2.06 -9.43
C SER A 74 -24.99 1.42 -9.01
N GLU A 75 -25.87 1.12 -9.95
CA GLU A 75 -26.98 0.16 -9.73
C GLU A 75 -26.48 -1.30 -9.66
N ASP A 76 -25.16 -1.49 -9.76
CA ASP A 76 -24.51 -2.78 -9.69
C ASP A 76 -24.68 -3.37 -8.28
N LYS A 77 -25.31 -4.54 -8.23
CA LYS A 77 -25.58 -5.25 -6.98
C LYS A 77 -24.30 -5.68 -6.25
N ASP A 78 -23.16 -5.74 -6.95
CA ASP A 78 -21.87 -6.07 -6.34
C ASP A 78 -21.18 -4.86 -5.66
N PHE A 79 -21.75 -3.66 -5.82
CA PHE A 79 -21.27 -2.39 -5.28
C PHE A 79 -22.34 -1.69 -4.44
N MET A 80 -23.01 -2.44 -3.57
CA MET A 80 -23.87 -1.81 -2.57
C MET A 80 -23.03 -0.91 -1.67
N PRO A 81 -23.61 0.15 -1.05
CA PRO A 81 -22.86 1.07 -0.21
C PRO A 81 -22.03 0.40 0.90
N CYS A 82 -22.56 -0.68 1.48
CA CYS A 82 -21.86 -1.46 2.49
C CYS A 82 -20.61 -2.16 1.91
N ASP A 83 -20.74 -2.78 0.73
CA ASP A 83 -19.63 -3.45 0.06
C ASP A 83 -18.54 -2.45 -0.30
N LEU A 84 -18.90 -1.29 -0.87
CA LEU A 84 -17.96 -0.23 -1.21
C LEU A 84 -17.16 0.26 0.00
N LEU A 85 -17.82 0.49 1.14
CA LEU A 85 -17.15 0.88 2.38
C LEU A 85 -16.22 -0.22 2.88
N PHE A 86 -16.68 -1.48 2.88
CA PHE A 86 -15.88 -2.63 3.28
C PHE A 86 -14.61 -2.76 2.42
N TYR A 87 -14.73 -2.68 1.10
CA TYR A 87 -13.59 -2.77 0.19
C TYR A 87 -12.63 -1.58 0.32
N TYR A 88 -13.15 -0.38 0.58
CA TYR A 88 -12.33 0.77 0.90
C TYR A 88 -11.47 0.52 2.15
N GLU A 89 -12.10 0.10 3.26
CA GLU A 89 -11.37 -0.16 4.50
C GLU A 89 -10.35 -1.30 4.34
N LEU A 90 -10.74 -2.36 3.63
CA LEU A 90 -9.87 -3.50 3.34
C LEU A 90 -8.62 -3.09 2.55
N ASN A 91 -8.80 -2.26 1.51
CA ASN A 91 -7.69 -1.71 0.71
C ASN A 91 -6.75 -0.84 1.55
N VAL A 92 -7.32 0.06 2.36
CA VAL A 92 -6.51 0.95 3.21
C VAL A 92 -5.72 0.15 4.24
N ARG A 93 -6.31 -0.87 4.86
CA ARG A 93 -5.61 -1.76 5.80
C ARG A 93 -4.47 -2.52 5.11
N LEU A 94 -4.68 -3.02 3.89
CA LEU A 94 -3.62 -3.66 3.12
C LEU A 94 -2.46 -2.68 2.87
N LEU A 95 -2.75 -1.48 2.37
CA LEU A 95 -1.74 -0.45 2.09
C LEU A 95 -0.92 -0.08 3.33
N GLU A 96 -1.59 0.16 4.45
CA GLU A 96 -0.92 0.47 5.71
C GLU A 96 -0.04 -0.69 6.19
N SER A 97 -0.49 -1.93 5.99
CA SER A 97 0.28 -3.12 6.35
C SER A 97 1.53 -3.28 5.48
N LEU A 98 1.40 -3.09 4.17
CA LEU A 98 2.53 -3.10 3.24
C LEU A 98 3.55 -2.02 3.60
N PHE A 99 3.10 -0.84 4.02
CA PHE A 99 4.00 0.23 4.47
C PHE A 99 4.76 -0.17 5.74
N ILE A 100 4.11 -0.78 6.72
CA ILE A 100 4.79 -1.28 7.93
C ILE A 100 5.76 -2.41 7.60
N LEU A 101 5.40 -3.32 6.68
CA LEU A 101 6.30 -4.39 6.22
C LEU A 101 7.55 -3.82 5.54
N LEU A 102 7.38 -2.80 4.67
CA LEU A 102 8.51 -2.09 4.06
C LEU A 102 9.43 -1.46 5.11
N LEU A 103 8.86 -0.79 6.12
CA LEU A 103 9.68 -0.20 7.20
C LEU A 103 10.43 -1.27 8.01
N LYS A 104 9.83 -2.46 8.22
CA LYS A 104 10.50 -3.57 8.89
C LYS A 104 11.65 -4.12 8.03
N ASP A 105 11.42 -4.28 6.73
CA ASP A 105 12.42 -4.72 5.74
C ASP A 105 13.58 -3.74 5.58
N GLN A 106 13.36 -2.43 5.76
CA GLN A 106 14.44 -1.43 5.72
C GLN A 106 15.25 -1.34 7.03
N ASN A 107 14.61 -1.59 8.18
CA ASN A 107 15.24 -1.45 9.51
C ASN A 107 15.98 -2.71 9.95
N GLN A 108 15.42 -3.87 9.62
CA GLN A 108 16.17 -5.10 9.65
C GLN A 108 16.97 -5.06 8.35
N ALA A 109 18.29 -5.19 8.36
CA ALA A 109 18.95 -5.69 7.16
C ALA A 109 18.48 -7.14 7.00
N PHE A 110 17.20 -7.35 6.66
CA PHE A 110 16.64 -8.63 6.34
C PHE A 110 17.54 -9.06 5.20
N VAL A 111 18.38 -10.04 5.48
CA VAL A 111 19.13 -10.74 4.45
C VAL A 111 18.02 -11.19 3.53
N SER A 112 17.82 -10.48 2.42
CA SER A 112 16.98 -11.00 1.36
C SER A 112 17.71 -12.27 1.02
N ASP A 113 17.22 -13.41 1.51
CA ASP A 113 17.61 -14.69 0.95
C ASP A 113 17.31 -14.50 -0.53
N HIS A 114 18.38 -14.28 -1.30
CA HIS A 114 18.24 -13.93 -2.69
C HIS A 114 17.58 -15.16 -3.32
N ILE A 115 16.29 -15.01 -3.57
CA ILE A 115 15.47 -16.03 -4.19
C ILE A 115 16.15 -16.38 -5.49
N SER A 116 16.43 -17.66 -5.68
CA SER A 116 17.13 -18.10 -6.88
C SER A 116 16.17 -18.11 -8.07
N GLU A 117 16.72 -18.10 -9.28
CA GLU A 117 15.93 -18.22 -10.50
C GLU A 117 15.21 -19.57 -10.57
N GLU A 118 15.81 -20.61 -10.01
CA GLU A 118 15.17 -21.92 -9.88
C GLU A 118 13.93 -21.85 -9.00
N GLN A 119 14.01 -21.11 -7.88
CA GLN A 119 12.86 -20.90 -6.99
C GLN A 119 11.75 -20.11 -7.71
N LEU A 120 12.05 -19.02 -8.43
CA LEU A 120 11.03 -18.30 -9.21
C LEU A 120 10.33 -19.21 -10.24
N ALA A 121 11.11 -20.04 -10.93
CA ALA A 121 10.57 -20.98 -11.91
C ALA A 121 9.68 -22.04 -11.26
N GLU A 122 9.99 -22.45 -10.02
CA GLU A 122 9.18 -23.36 -9.24
C GLU A 122 7.90 -22.71 -8.71
N GLU A 123 7.99 -21.52 -8.11
CA GLU A 123 6.84 -20.72 -7.67
C GLU A 123 5.84 -20.54 -8.83
N LYS A 124 6.32 -20.17 -10.02
CA LYS A 124 5.48 -19.99 -11.21
C LYS A 124 4.81 -21.29 -11.70
N ARG A 125 5.41 -22.45 -11.45
CA ARG A 125 4.82 -23.75 -11.82
C ARG A 125 3.81 -24.23 -10.78
N ASN A 126 4.06 -23.94 -9.51
CA ASN A 126 3.32 -24.53 -8.40
C ASN A 126 2.14 -23.68 -7.95
N TRP A 127 2.21 -22.36 -8.09
CA TRP A 127 1.13 -21.47 -7.67
C TRP A 127 0.00 -21.42 -8.69
N ASN A 128 -1.23 -21.47 -8.18
CA ASN A 128 -2.44 -21.36 -9.00
C ASN A 128 -2.54 -20.02 -9.75
N TRP A 129 -1.98 -18.96 -9.16
CA TRP A 129 -1.90 -17.63 -9.76
C TRP A 129 -0.50 -17.06 -9.58
N TYR A 130 0.01 -16.42 -10.62
CA TYR A 130 1.32 -15.78 -10.64
C TYR A 130 1.25 -14.45 -11.41
N PRO A 131 1.80 -13.35 -10.86
CA PRO A 131 1.67 -12.04 -11.50
C PRO A 131 2.47 -11.95 -12.81
N ASP A 132 1.84 -11.35 -13.83
CA ASP A 132 2.45 -11.03 -15.12
C ASP A 132 2.79 -9.53 -15.26
N ASN A 133 2.36 -8.72 -14.30
CA ASN A 133 2.53 -7.27 -14.25
C ASN A 133 3.74 -6.80 -13.42
N LEU A 134 4.56 -7.73 -12.93
CA LEU A 134 5.78 -7.44 -12.18
C LEU A 134 7.02 -7.76 -13.01
N GLU A 135 8.01 -6.89 -12.94
CA GLU A 135 9.32 -7.09 -13.53
C GLU A 135 10.12 -8.15 -12.77
N ARG A 136 11.19 -8.68 -13.38
CA ARG A 136 12.02 -9.72 -12.76
C ARG A 136 12.55 -9.32 -11.39
N ASP A 137 13.10 -8.12 -11.28
CA ASP A 137 13.66 -7.63 -10.01
C ASP A 137 12.56 -7.42 -8.96
N GLU A 138 11.35 -7.03 -9.39
CA GLU A 138 10.15 -6.91 -8.54
C GLU A 138 9.64 -8.29 -8.07
N LEU A 139 9.78 -9.35 -8.88
CA LEU A 139 9.46 -10.72 -8.49
C LEU A 139 10.47 -11.27 -7.48
N LEU A 140 11.77 -10.99 -7.68
CA LEU A 140 12.82 -11.37 -6.74
C LEU A 140 12.65 -10.63 -5.41
N ASN A 141 12.35 -9.33 -5.47
CA ASN A 141 12.12 -8.49 -4.31
C ASN A 141 10.81 -7.67 -4.43
N PRO A 142 9.68 -8.19 -3.92
CA PRO A 142 8.39 -7.49 -4.00
C PRO A 142 8.36 -6.19 -3.18
N TYR A 143 9.29 -5.98 -2.24
CA TYR A 143 9.39 -4.71 -1.51
C TYR A 143 9.82 -3.54 -2.39
N LEU A 144 10.50 -3.81 -3.51
CA LEU A 144 10.80 -2.77 -4.51
C LEU A 144 9.53 -2.14 -5.08
N VAL A 145 8.50 -2.94 -5.31
CA VAL A 145 7.19 -2.46 -5.78
C VAL A 145 6.56 -1.53 -4.76
N ILE A 146 6.59 -1.93 -3.49
CA ILE A 146 6.02 -1.19 -2.37
C ILE A 146 6.77 0.15 -2.20
N GLU A 147 8.09 0.10 -2.25
CA GLU A 147 8.94 1.29 -2.14
C GLU A 147 8.68 2.27 -3.30
N CYS A 148 8.67 1.79 -4.55
CA CYS A 148 8.39 2.60 -5.73
C CYS A 148 7.00 3.24 -5.67
N ALA A 149 5.97 2.47 -5.30
CA ALA A 149 4.61 2.99 -5.17
C ALA A 149 4.52 4.08 -4.10
N PHE A 150 5.12 3.88 -2.92
CA PHE A 150 5.05 4.87 -1.82
C PHE A 150 5.97 6.08 -1.99
N LYS A 151 7.01 5.98 -2.82
CA LYS A 151 7.78 7.15 -3.28
C LYS A 151 6.94 8.06 -4.18
N GLU A 152 6.09 7.49 -5.02
CA GLU A 152 5.26 8.25 -5.96
C GLU A 152 3.92 8.73 -5.37
N ILE A 153 3.28 7.90 -4.56
CA ILE A 153 2.03 8.19 -3.87
C ILE A 153 2.17 7.69 -2.43
N ASN A 154 2.30 8.60 -1.48
CA ASN A 154 2.49 8.18 -0.09
C ASN A 154 1.19 7.54 0.48
N PRO A 155 1.27 6.79 1.60
CA PRO A 155 0.09 6.12 2.17
C PRO A 155 -1.09 7.05 2.47
N ALA A 156 -0.83 8.31 2.87
CA ALA A 156 -1.89 9.27 3.13
C ALA A 156 -2.62 9.68 1.85
N GLN A 157 -1.87 9.91 0.77
CA GLN A 157 -2.43 10.22 -0.55
C GLN A 157 -3.25 9.07 -1.10
N PHE A 158 -2.79 7.82 -0.95
CA PHE A 158 -3.60 6.66 -1.34
C PHE A 158 -4.95 6.64 -0.62
N ARG A 159 -4.97 6.90 0.69
CA ARG A 159 -6.25 7.00 1.44
C ARG A 159 -7.12 8.12 0.90
N ASP A 160 -6.57 9.29 0.62
CA ASP A 160 -7.32 10.41 0.07
C ASP A 160 -7.93 10.06 -1.31
N TYR A 161 -7.18 9.38 -2.17
CA TYR A 161 -7.67 8.92 -3.47
C TYR A 161 -8.77 7.87 -3.34
N LEU A 162 -8.54 6.83 -2.53
CA LEU A 162 -9.54 5.77 -2.29
C LEU A 162 -10.80 6.33 -1.63
N TRP A 163 -10.68 7.32 -0.75
CA TRP A 163 -11.82 7.99 -0.15
C TRP A 163 -12.62 8.79 -1.17
N LYS A 164 -11.93 9.47 -2.11
CA LYS A 164 -12.60 10.15 -3.23
C LYS A 164 -13.30 9.15 -4.16
N TRP A 165 -12.69 8.00 -4.44
CA TRP A 165 -13.31 6.95 -5.24
C TRP A 165 -14.55 6.38 -4.57
N LEU A 166 -14.51 6.18 -3.25
CA LEU A 166 -15.67 5.76 -2.47
C LEU A 166 -16.80 6.79 -2.58
N LYS A 167 -16.51 8.07 -2.36
CA LYS A 167 -17.53 9.14 -2.51
C LYS A 167 -18.11 9.20 -3.90
N ALA A 168 -17.28 9.11 -4.93
CA ALA A 168 -17.72 9.16 -6.32
C ALA A 168 -18.64 7.98 -6.66
N ALA A 169 -18.35 6.78 -6.16
CA ALA A 169 -19.19 5.60 -6.37
C ALA A 169 -20.52 5.65 -5.59
N LEU A 170 -20.57 6.38 -4.48
CA LEU A 170 -21.76 6.52 -3.63
C LEU A 170 -22.65 7.73 -3.97
N SER A 171 -22.17 8.67 -4.79
CA SER A 171 -22.91 9.90 -5.09
C SER A 171 -23.76 9.74 -6.35
N GLU A 172 -25.01 10.19 -6.27
CA GLU A 172 -25.90 10.32 -7.44
C GLU A 172 -25.55 11.55 -8.29
N ASP A 173 -24.93 12.57 -7.68
CA ASP A 173 -24.49 13.77 -8.38
C ASP A 173 -23.11 13.54 -8.99
N THR A 174 -22.98 13.93 -10.27
CA THR A 174 -21.68 13.95 -10.96
C THR A 174 -20.79 14.97 -10.27
N ILE A 175 -19.97 14.53 -9.32
CA ILE A 175 -18.97 15.39 -8.70
C ILE A 175 -17.81 15.58 -9.69
N ASN A 176 -18.09 16.34 -10.76
CA ASN A 176 -17.22 16.59 -11.91
C ASN A 176 -15.84 17.20 -11.53
N GLU A 177 -15.68 17.67 -10.29
CA GLU A 177 -14.44 18.30 -9.81
C GLU A 177 -13.60 17.44 -8.85
N LEU A 178 -14.08 16.29 -8.35
CA LEU A 178 -13.37 15.60 -7.26
C LEU A 178 -12.24 14.66 -7.70
N VAL A 179 -12.29 14.14 -8.93
CA VAL A 179 -11.38 13.07 -9.36
C VAL A 179 -10.82 13.34 -10.76
N LEU A 180 -9.59 13.85 -10.84
CA LEU A 180 -8.89 14.00 -12.12
C LEU A 180 -8.62 12.61 -12.73
N PRO A 181 -9.00 12.35 -14.00
CA PRO A 181 -8.83 11.04 -14.65
C PRO A 181 -7.41 10.48 -14.56
N GLY A 182 -6.39 11.34 -14.67
CA GLY A 182 -4.99 10.93 -14.55
C GLY A 182 -4.62 10.42 -13.14
N GLY A 183 -5.23 10.96 -12.09
CA GLY A 183 -5.04 10.47 -10.72
C GLY A 183 -5.69 9.11 -10.50
N VAL A 184 -6.83 8.85 -11.15
CA VAL A 184 -7.51 7.54 -11.08
C VAL A 184 -6.67 6.44 -11.70
N ILE A 185 -6.19 6.67 -12.92
CA ILE A 185 -5.40 5.67 -13.65
C ILE A 185 -4.13 5.35 -12.88
N LYS A 186 -3.41 6.39 -12.42
CA LYS A 186 -2.16 6.20 -11.68
C LYS A 186 -2.36 5.41 -10.38
N VAL A 187 -3.38 5.76 -9.59
CA VAL A 187 -3.68 5.04 -8.33
C VAL A 187 -4.07 3.59 -8.61
N TYR A 188 -4.87 3.35 -9.65
CA TYR A 188 -5.23 2.00 -10.08
C TYR A 188 -3.99 1.17 -10.45
N ASP A 189 -3.10 1.70 -11.29
CA ASP A 189 -1.91 1.00 -11.75
C ASP A 189 -1.00 0.60 -10.57
N HIS A 190 -0.81 1.50 -9.60
CA HIS A 190 -0.06 1.18 -8.39
C HIS A 190 -0.79 0.14 -7.51
N LEU A 191 -2.11 0.24 -7.34
CA LEU A 191 -2.87 -0.73 -6.54
C LEU A 191 -2.81 -2.14 -7.15
N VAL A 192 -2.89 -2.26 -8.47
CA VAL A 192 -2.73 -3.53 -9.18
C VAL A 192 -1.34 -4.14 -8.93
N LYS A 193 -0.27 -3.34 -9.05
CA LYS A 193 1.09 -3.81 -8.72
C LYS A 193 1.25 -4.17 -7.24
N LEU A 194 0.68 -3.37 -6.33
CA LEU A 194 0.74 -3.61 -4.89
C LEU A 194 -0.01 -4.89 -4.48
N TYR A 195 -1.14 -5.20 -5.11
CA TYR A 195 -1.83 -6.48 -4.91
C TYR A 195 -0.96 -7.66 -5.34
N SER A 196 -0.32 -7.57 -6.50
CA SER A 196 0.61 -8.58 -6.98
C SER A 196 1.78 -8.77 -6.00
N ALA A 197 2.41 -7.69 -5.56
CA ALA A 197 3.52 -7.75 -4.60
C ALA A 197 3.08 -8.34 -3.24
N ALA A 198 1.90 -7.93 -2.74
CA ALA A 198 1.33 -8.46 -1.51
C ALA A 198 1.07 -9.97 -1.61
N TRP A 199 0.59 -10.45 -2.76
CA TRP A 199 0.39 -11.88 -3.00
C TRP A 199 1.69 -12.67 -2.96
N ILE A 200 2.75 -12.17 -3.61
CA ILE A 200 4.09 -12.81 -3.55
C ILE A 200 4.56 -12.92 -2.09
N ILE A 201 4.47 -11.84 -1.32
CA ILE A 201 4.86 -11.81 0.09
C ILE A 201 4.05 -12.81 0.91
N PHE A 202 2.72 -12.84 0.71
CA PHE A 202 1.82 -13.76 1.38
C PHE A 202 2.14 -15.22 1.05
N GLN A 203 2.28 -15.57 -0.23
CA GLN A 203 2.56 -16.95 -0.65
C GLN A 203 3.89 -17.44 -0.10
N ARG A 204 4.97 -16.66 -0.22
CA ARG A 204 6.28 -17.05 0.32
C ARG A 204 6.30 -17.19 1.84
N ALA A 205 5.52 -16.39 2.55
CA ALA A 205 5.40 -16.52 4.01
C ALA A 205 4.66 -17.80 4.45
N ASN A 206 3.76 -18.32 3.60
CA ASN A 206 2.97 -19.51 3.86
C ASN A 206 3.58 -20.79 3.28
N ASP A 207 4.34 -20.71 2.19
CA ASP A 207 5.09 -21.80 1.58
C ASP A 207 6.37 -22.11 2.36
N LYS A 208 6.25 -22.41 3.66
CA LYS A 208 7.36 -22.85 4.52
C LYS A 208 7.87 -24.28 4.20
N HIS A 209 7.70 -24.74 2.96
CA HIS A 209 8.04 -26.09 2.51
C HIS A 209 8.98 -26.13 1.28
N LEU A 210 9.64 -25.02 0.95
CA LEU A 210 10.78 -25.01 0.03
C LEU A 210 12.09 -24.92 0.81
#